data_AF-A0A329ZMN3-F1
#
_entry.id   AF-A0A329ZMN3-F1
#
_cell.length_a   1.000
_cell.length_b   1.000
_cell.length_c   1.000
_cell.angle_alpha   90.00
_cell.angle_beta   90.00
_cell.angle_gamma   90.00
#
_symmetry.space_group_name_H-M   'P 1'
#
loop_
_entity.id
_entity.type
_entity.pdbx_description
1 polymer ?
#
loop_
_entity_poly.entity_id
_entity_poly.type
_entity_poly.pdbx_seq_one_letter_code
_entity_poly.pdbx_strand_id
1 'polypeptide(L)'
;MAITASQVYVALFNRAIDGQTRSSFNGIAGTLASAEAASIKNLSEKDFVILIYKNALGKSLADDTEGINFWAQYAVDNKLSKDQLLTAIFSEIERKEQTGELTANENMALQVFKTKTQVSDYAAETIKGQVPADDLAKLTFGVGLEAVTGDNAGQILEAIKEQVNGVAVKYPVSNPGETFSLTAGTTAYTGTERDDTFNAVVSADSGSSTL
;
A
#
# COMPACT_ATOMS: atom_id res chain seq x y z
N MET A 1 14.51 7.91 -5.00
CA MET A 1 13.52 8.06 -3.91
C MET A 1 13.69 6.92 -2.91
N ALA A 2 13.13 7.00 -1.70
CA ALA A 2 13.12 5.85 -0.78
C ALA A 2 12.00 4.87 -1.16
N ILE A 3 12.32 3.57 -1.21
CA ILE A 3 11.33 2.50 -1.50
C ILE A 3 10.31 2.44 -0.36
N THR A 4 9.02 2.45 -0.70
CA THR A 4 7.93 2.48 0.28
C THR A 4 7.40 1.09 0.62
N ALA A 5 6.78 0.93 1.79
CA ALA A 5 6.12 -0.31 2.19
C ALA A 5 5.05 -0.73 1.17
N SER A 6 4.27 0.23 0.67
CA SER A 6 3.23 0.01 -0.34
C SER A 6 3.77 -0.56 -1.64
N GLN A 7 4.88 -0.02 -2.16
CA GLN A 7 5.53 -0.56 -3.35
C GLN A 7 5.96 -2.03 -3.14
N VAL A 8 6.54 -2.34 -1.99
CA VAL A 8 6.99 -3.69 -1.66
C VAL A 8 5.83 -4.68 -1.55
N TYR A 9 4.75 -4.33 -0.84
CA TYR A 9 3.61 -5.23 -0.66
C TYR A 9 2.82 -5.43 -1.95
N VAL A 10 2.69 -4.39 -2.77
CA VAL A 10 2.13 -4.51 -4.12
C VAL A 10 2.96 -5.48 -4.95
N ALA A 11 4.29 -5.33 -4.97
CA ALA A 11 5.15 -6.15 -5.82
C ALA A 11 5.27 -7.61 -5.34
N LEU A 12 5.41 -7.85 -4.03
CA LEU A 12 5.60 -9.20 -3.49
C LEU A 12 4.30 -9.98 -3.33
N PHE A 13 3.21 -9.32 -2.92
CA PHE A 13 1.98 -10.01 -2.51
C PHE A 13 0.76 -9.66 -3.36
N ASN A 14 0.88 -8.76 -4.34
CA ASN A 14 -0.25 -8.20 -5.09
C ASN A 14 -1.35 -7.70 -4.15
N ARG A 15 -0.95 -7.05 -3.06
CA ARG A 15 -1.83 -6.71 -1.94
C ARG A 15 -1.55 -5.30 -1.43
N ALA A 16 -2.62 -4.58 -1.09
CA ALA A 16 -2.52 -3.36 -0.30
C ALA A 16 -2.06 -3.66 1.14
N ILE A 17 -1.30 -2.74 1.74
CA ILE A 17 -0.81 -2.87 3.12
C ILE A 17 -1.75 -2.16 4.10
N ASP A 18 -1.99 -2.74 5.27
CA ASP A 18 -2.69 -2.05 6.37
C ASP A 18 -1.75 -1.15 7.18
N GLY A 19 -2.31 -0.29 8.02
CA GLY A 19 -1.59 0.72 8.79
C GLY A 19 -0.60 0.12 9.79
N GLN A 20 -1.01 -0.92 10.52
CA GLN A 20 -0.16 -1.56 11.53
C GLN A 20 1.04 -2.29 10.90
N THR A 21 0.81 -2.94 9.76
CA THR A 21 1.85 -3.59 8.97
C THR A 21 2.79 -2.55 8.34
N ARG A 22 2.27 -1.42 7.86
CA ARG A 22 3.08 -0.28 7.37
C ARG A 22 3.96 0.31 8.48
N SER A 23 3.44 0.46 9.70
CA SER A 23 4.22 0.96 10.85
C SER A 23 5.34 0.01 11.27
N SER A 24 5.18 -1.29 11.01
CA SER A 24 6.19 -2.31 11.32
C SER A 24 7.14 -2.59 10.15
N PHE A 25 7.02 -1.85 9.05
CA PHE A 25 7.83 -2.07 7.86
C PHE A 25 9.31 -1.75 8.10
N ASN A 26 10.17 -2.72 7.79
CA ASN A 26 11.61 -2.65 7.98
C ASN A 26 12.39 -2.91 6.67
N GLY A 27 11.79 -2.59 5.53
CA GLY A 27 12.40 -2.72 4.21
C GLY A 27 12.12 -4.06 3.52
N ILE A 28 12.67 -4.20 2.30
CA ILE A 28 12.46 -5.38 1.45
C ILE A 28 13.02 -6.64 2.12
N ALA A 29 14.26 -6.59 2.63
CA ALA A 29 14.91 -7.75 3.24
C ALA A 29 14.13 -8.29 4.45
N GLY A 30 13.62 -7.39 5.31
CA GLY A 30 12.78 -7.79 6.44
C GLY A 30 11.43 -8.37 6.01
N THR A 31 10.83 -7.83 4.95
CA THR A 31 9.61 -8.39 4.34
C THR A 31 9.84 -9.80 3.77
N LEU A 32 10.95 -10.02 3.05
CA LEU A 32 11.34 -11.32 2.50
C LEU A 32 11.74 -12.35 3.57
N ALA A 33 12.11 -11.89 4.77
CA ALA A 33 12.40 -12.75 5.91
C ALA A 33 11.15 -13.16 6.71
N SER A 34 10.01 -12.52 6.45
CA SER A 34 8.74 -12.82 7.13
C SER A 34 8.22 -14.22 6.79
N ALA A 35 7.38 -14.77 7.67
CA ALA A 35 6.71 -16.05 7.44
C ALA A 35 5.79 -16.00 6.20
N GLU A 36 5.21 -14.84 5.90
CA GLU A 36 4.33 -14.66 4.75
C GLU A 36 5.09 -14.84 3.42
N ALA A 37 6.35 -14.39 3.36
CA ALA A 37 7.18 -14.48 2.16
C ALA A 37 7.81 -15.87 1.95
N ALA A 38 7.44 -16.89 2.73
CA ALA A 38 8.05 -18.22 2.67
C ALA A 38 8.02 -18.85 1.26
N SER A 39 6.92 -18.68 0.53
CA SER A 39 6.77 -19.17 -0.86
C SER A 39 7.58 -18.37 -1.88
N ILE A 40 7.88 -17.11 -1.58
CA ILE A 40 8.61 -16.18 -2.47
C ILE A 40 10.12 -16.37 -2.30
N LYS A 41 10.59 -16.61 -1.07
CA LYS A 41 12.01 -16.67 -0.71
C LYS A 41 12.80 -17.69 -1.54
N ASN A 42 12.17 -18.80 -1.90
CA ASN A 42 12.82 -19.92 -2.59
C ASN A 42 12.56 -19.94 -4.11
N LEU A 43 11.87 -18.94 -4.66
CA LEU A 43 11.69 -18.83 -6.11
C LEU A 43 13.04 -18.71 -6.81
N SER A 44 13.14 -19.25 -8.03
CA SER A 44 14.24 -18.93 -8.93
C SER A 44 14.24 -17.43 -9.24
N GLU A 45 15.36 -16.89 -9.73
CA GLU A 45 15.45 -15.48 -10.14
C GLU A 45 14.39 -15.18 -11.21
N LYS A 46 14.18 -16.10 -12.14
CA LYS A 46 13.17 -15.96 -13.20
C LYS A 46 11.74 -15.95 -12.65
N ASP A 47 11.41 -16.89 -11.78
CA ASP A 47 10.05 -16.96 -11.19
C ASP A 47 9.78 -15.77 -10.28
N PHE A 48 10.80 -15.29 -9.57
CA PHE A 48 10.71 -14.07 -8.78
C PHE A 48 10.41 -12.86 -9.67
N VAL A 49 11.15 -12.66 -10.77
CA VAL A 49 10.88 -11.56 -11.72
C VAL A 49 9.49 -11.68 -12.34
N ILE A 50 9.05 -12.87 -12.74
CA ILE A 50 7.69 -13.10 -13.25
C ILE A 50 6.64 -12.69 -12.21
N LEU A 51 6.84 -13.04 -10.94
CA LEU A 51 5.96 -12.65 -9.84
C LEU A 51 5.91 -11.12 -9.70
N ILE A 52 7.06 -10.44 -9.67
CA ILE A 52 7.11 -8.97 -9.58
C ILE A 52 6.40 -8.32 -10.77
N TYR A 53 6.68 -8.76 -12.00
CA TYR A 53 6.06 -8.22 -13.21
C TYR A 53 4.54 -8.38 -13.20
N LYS A 54 4.05 -9.57 -12.81
CA LYS A 54 2.61 -9.82 -12.72
C LYS A 54 1.96 -8.91 -11.68
N ASN A 55 2.55 -8.85 -10.49
CA ASN A 55 1.96 -8.16 -9.35
C ASN A 55 2.05 -6.63 -9.48
N ALA A 56 3.23 -6.10 -9.80
CA ALA A 56 3.48 -4.67 -9.86
C ALA A 56 3.00 -4.05 -11.18
N LEU A 57 3.24 -4.72 -12.32
CA LEU A 57 3.07 -4.13 -13.66
C LEU A 57 1.86 -4.70 -14.41
N GLY A 58 1.22 -5.75 -13.90
CA GLY A 58 0.13 -6.43 -14.60
C GLY A 58 0.59 -7.20 -15.85
N LYS A 59 1.89 -7.49 -15.97
CA LYS A 59 2.50 -8.14 -17.13
C LYS A 59 2.82 -9.61 -16.86
N SER A 60 2.42 -10.49 -17.77
CA SER A 60 2.83 -11.89 -17.79
C SER A 60 4.14 -12.09 -18.57
N LEU A 61 4.67 -13.32 -18.55
CA LEU A 61 5.82 -13.69 -19.38
C LEU A 61 5.56 -13.46 -20.88
N ALA A 62 4.32 -13.66 -21.33
CA ALA A 62 3.96 -13.46 -22.73
C ALA A 62 3.92 -11.98 -23.13
N ASP A 63 3.60 -11.08 -22.19
CA ASP A 63 3.48 -9.64 -22.44
C ASP A 63 4.85 -8.95 -22.54
N ASP A 64 5.86 -9.48 -21.83
CA ASP A 64 7.19 -8.86 -21.74
C ASP A 64 8.30 -9.90 -21.52
N THR A 65 8.44 -10.84 -22.46
CA THR A 65 9.44 -11.92 -22.39
C THR A 65 10.86 -11.37 -22.30
N GLU A 66 11.17 -10.31 -23.06
CA GLU A 66 12.50 -9.72 -23.13
C GLU A 66 12.88 -9.04 -21.81
N GLY A 67 12.01 -8.18 -21.26
CA GLY A 67 12.28 -7.52 -19.98
C GLY A 67 12.40 -8.50 -18.82
N ILE A 68 11.54 -9.51 -18.76
CA ILE A 68 11.60 -10.54 -17.73
C ILE A 68 12.91 -11.33 -17.81
N ASN A 69 13.31 -11.77 -19.01
CA ASN A 69 14.56 -12.48 -19.20
C ASN A 69 15.77 -11.59 -18.88
N PHE A 70 15.73 -10.31 -19.26
CA PHE A 70 16.77 -9.34 -18.94
C PHE A 70 17.00 -9.25 -17.42
N TRP A 71 15.95 -9.01 -16.63
CA TRP A 71 16.11 -8.88 -15.17
C TRP A 71 16.52 -10.19 -14.50
N ALA A 72 16.00 -11.32 -14.97
CA ALA A 72 16.40 -12.63 -14.44
C ALA A 72 17.89 -12.90 -14.70
N GLN A 73 18.36 -12.63 -15.91
CA GLN A 73 19.78 -12.78 -16.26
C GLN A 73 20.65 -11.77 -15.51
N TYR A 74 20.21 -10.52 -15.41
CA TYR A 74 20.89 -9.47 -14.66
C TYR A 74 21.11 -9.86 -13.19
N ALA A 75 20.12 -10.48 -12.57
CA ALA A 75 20.23 -11.00 -11.21
C ALA A 75 21.29 -12.11 -11.10
N VAL A 76 21.30 -13.06 -12.04
CA VAL A 76 22.26 -14.18 -12.08
C VAL A 76 23.68 -13.68 -12.31
N ASP A 77 23.89 -12.85 -13.33
CA ASP A 77 25.22 -12.35 -13.72
C ASP A 77 25.87 -11.53 -12.61
N ASN A 78 25.06 -10.74 -11.89
CA ASN A 78 25.53 -9.88 -10.81
C ASN A 78 25.38 -10.50 -9.41
N LYS A 79 24.89 -11.75 -9.32
CA LYS A 79 24.66 -12.49 -8.06
C LYS A 79 23.83 -11.70 -7.05
N LEU A 80 22.79 -11.02 -7.53
CA LEU A 80 21.95 -10.18 -6.68
C LEU A 80 21.08 -11.05 -5.75
N SER A 81 20.95 -10.62 -4.50
CA SER A 81 19.88 -11.11 -3.64
C SER A 81 18.52 -10.59 -4.14
N LYS A 82 17.42 -11.24 -3.71
CA LYS A 82 16.06 -10.83 -4.10
C LYS A 82 15.72 -9.39 -3.70
N ASP A 83 16.21 -8.92 -2.56
CA ASP A 83 16.05 -7.53 -2.12
C ASP A 83 16.85 -6.54 -2.99
N GLN A 84 18.07 -6.89 -3.40
CA GLN A 84 18.87 -6.09 -4.32
C GLN A 84 18.22 -6.04 -5.71
N LEU A 85 17.71 -7.16 -6.21
CA LEU A 85 17.02 -7.23 -7.49
C LEU A 85 15.73 -6.39 -7.49
N LEU A 86 14.89 -6.51 -6.45
CA LEU A 86 13.67 -5.69 -6.35
C LEU A 86 14.00 -4.20 -6.23
N THR A 87 15.06 -3.86 -5.50
CA THR A 87 15.58 -2.48 -5.42
C THR A 87 15.98 -1.96 -6.80
N ALA A 88 16.74 -2.74 -7.57
CA ALA A 88 17.17 -2.36 -8.91
C ALA A 88 15.98 -2.17 -9.88
N ILE A 89 14.98 -3.04 -9.81
CA ILE A 89 13.75 -2.91 -10.61
C ILE A 89 13.01 -1.61 -10.26
N PHE A 90 12.84 -1.30 -8.97
CA PHE A 90 12.20 -0.05 -8.56
C PHE A 90 13.00 1.19 -8.96
N SER A 91 14.33 1.15 -8.86
CA SER A 91 15.18 2.25 -9.34
C SER A 91 15.04 2.47 -10.85
N GLU A 92 14.91 1.41 -11.65
CA GLU A 92 14.70 1.57 -13.09
C GLU A 92 13.31 2.11 -13.43
N ILE A 93 12.26 1.67 -12.73
CA ILE A 93 10.92 2.22 -12.87
C ILE A 93 10.93 3.74 -12.56
N GLU A 94 11.55 4.12 -11.44
CA GLU A 94 11.69 5.53 -11.04
C GLU A 94 12.50 6.32 -12.08
N ARG A 95 13.63 5.77 -12.55
CA ARG A 95 14.48 6.42 -13.55
C ARG A 95 13.70 6.70 -14.83
N LYS A 96 12.99 5.70 -15.38
CA LYS A 96 12.20 5.85 -16.61
C LYS A 96 11.05 6.85 -16.45
N GLU A 97 10.41 6.88 -15.27
CA GLU A 97 9.38 7.89 -14.97
C GLU A 97 9.98 9.31 -14.99
N GLN A 98 11.15 9.51 -14.36
CA GLN A 98 11.81 10.81 -14.30
C GLN A 98 12.33 11.29 -15.66
N THR A 99 12.86 10.40 -16.48
CA THR A 99 13.40 10.74 -17.81
C THR A 99 12.34 10.81 -18.90
N GLY A 100 11.15 10.25 -18.66
CA GLY A 100 10.10 10.12 -19.68
C GLY A 100 10.41 9.09 -20.77
N GLU A 101 11.41 8.24 -20.57
CA GLU A 101 11.84 7.18 -21.50
C GLU A 101 10.94 5.94 -21.40
N LEU A 102 9.64 6.14 -21.62
CA LEU A 102 8.62 5.10 -21.54
C LEU A 102 7.92 4.93 -22.88
N THR A 103 7.91 3.71 -23.39
CA THR A 103 6.98 3.30 -24.46
C THR A 103 5.52 3.39 -23.99
N ALA A 104 4.56 3.31 -24.91
CA ALA A 104 3.13 3.30 -24.54
C ALA A 104 2.79 2.15 -23.57
N ASN A 105 3.30 0.95 -23.83
CA ASN A 105 3.07 -0.22 -22.98
C ASN A 105 3.72 -0.08 -21.60
N GLU A 106 4.91 0.52 -21.52
CA GLU A 106 5.56 0.81 -20.24
C GLU A 106 4.82 1.90 -19.46
N ASN A 107 4.27 2.91 -20.14
CA ASN A 107 3.40 3.91 -19.52
C ASN A 107 2.15 3.25 -18.91
N MET A 108 1.49 2.32 -19.62
CA MET A 108 0.34 1.59 -19.07
C MET A 108 0.72 0.77 -17.84
N ALA A 109 1.84 0.05 -17.89
CA ALA A 109 2.37 -0.72 -16.76
C ALA A 109 2.74 0.17 -15.56
N LEU A 110 3.33 1.34 -15.80
CA LEU A 110 3.63 2.32 -14.77
C LEU A 110 2.35 2.83 -14.11
N GLN A 111 1.29 3.10 -14.88
CA GLN A 111 0.00 3.49 -14.31
C GLN A 111 -0.60 2.38 -13.43
N VAL A 112 -0.52 1.11 -13.85
CA VAL A 112 -0.93 -0.02 -12.99
C VAL A 112 -0.19 0.00 -11.66
N PHE A 113 1.12 0.14 -11.70
CA PHE A 113 1.94 0.15 -10.48
C PHE A 113 1.61 1.33 -9.57
N LYS A 114 1.46 2.53 -10.14
CA LYS A 114 1.12 3.76 -9.41
C LYS A 114 -0.26 3.65 -8.78
N THR A 115 -1.27 3.20 -9.51
CA THR A 115 -2.63 3.05 -8.98
C THR A 115 -2.68 2.03 -7.86
N LYS A 116 -2.03 0.87 -8.00
CA LYS A 116 -1.93 -0.12 -6.91
C LYS A 116 -1.21 0.44 -5.68
N THR A 117 -0.13 1.18 -5.89
CA THR A 117 0.63 1.82 -4.80
C THR A 117 -0.20 2.88 -4.09
N GLN A 118 -0.94 3.72 -4.82
CA GLN A 118 -1.85 4.72 -4.26
C GLN A 118 -2.99 4.08 -3.45
N VAL A 119 -3.58 2.99 -3.95
CA VAL A 119 -4.55 2.20 -3.18
C VAL A 119 -3.91 1.66 -1.91
N SER A 120 -2.70 1.13 -1.99
CA SER A 120 -1.99 0.59 -0.83
C SER A 120 -1.66 1.65 0.22
N ASP A 121 -1.23 2.85 -0.21
CA ASP A 121 -1.01 3.97 0.71
C ASP A 121 -2.31 4.40 1.39
N TYR A 122 -3.40 4.49 0.61
CA TYR A 122 -4.73 4.77 1.13
C TYR A 122 -5.21 3.69 2.12
N ALA A 123 -5.02 2.41 1.80
CA ALA A 123 -5.37 1.31 2.69
C ALA A 123 -4.62 1.39 4.02
N ALA A 124 -3.34 1.74 4.00
CA ALA A 124 -2.57 1.92 5.21
C ALA A 124 -2.99 3.16 6.02
N GLU A 125 -3.49 4.19 5.34
CA GLU A 125 -4.00 5.40 5.97
C GLU A 125 -5.42 5.21 6.53
N THR A 126 -6.22 4.35 5.93
CA THR A 126 -7.63 4.14 6.32
C THR A 126 -7.80 2.97 7.27
N ILE A 127 -7.13 1.83 7.01
CA ILE A 127 -7.19 0.62 7.83
C ILE A 127 -6.09 0.69 8.87
N LYS A 128 -6.36 1.36 9.99
CA LYS A 128 -5.35 1.61 11.02
C LYS A 128 -4.98 0.38 11.84
N GLY A 129 -5.91 -0.59 11.99
CA GLY A 129 -5.64 -1.86 12.65
C GLY A 129 -4.94 -2.87 11.72
N GLN A 130 -4.37 -3.93 12.29
CA GLN A 130 -3.87 -5.07 11.51
C GLN A 130 -5.01 -5.90 10.95
N VAL A 131 -4.96 -6.19 9.65
CA VAL A 131 -5.83 -7.19 9.03
C VAL A 131 -5.25 -8.58 9.33
N PRO A 132 -6.01 -9.49 9.97
CA PRO A 132 -5.52 -10.82 10.30
C PRO A 132 -5.32 -11.66 9.04
N ALA A 133 -4.45 -12.67 9.13
CA ALA A 133 -4.03 -13.50 8.00
C ALA A 133 -5.20 -14.06 7.16
N ASP A 134 -6.25 -14.55 7.83
CA ASP A 134 -7.44 -15.14 7.19
C ASP A 134 -8.25 -14.14 6.35
N ASP A 135 -8.06 -12.84 6.58
CA ASP A 135 -8.77 -11.77 5.88
C ASP A 135 -7.87 -10.97 4.92
N LEU A 136 -6.57 -11.28 4.81
CA LEU A 136 -5.65 -10.58 3.92
C LEU A 136 -6.09 -10.60 2.45
N ALA A 137 -6.81 -11.66 2.03
CA ALA A 137 -7.38 -11.75 0.69
C ALA A 137 -8.30 -10.56 0.33
N LYS A 138 -8.90 -9.89 1.33
CA LYS A 138 -9.72 -8.68 1.13
C LYS A 138 -8.94 -7.49 0.60
N LEU A 139 -7.62 -7.46 0.83
CA LEU A 139 -6.72 -6.42 0.35
C LEU A 139 -5.98 -6.81 -0.93
N THR A 140 -6.20 -8.02 -1.45
CA THR A 140 -5.50 -8.53 -2.63
C THR A 140 -6.21 -8.08 -3.90
N PHE A 141 -5.47 -7.46 -4.82
CA PHE A 141 -5.99 -6.97 -6.10
C PHE A 141 -6.44 -8.14 -6.99
N GLY A 142 -7.67 -8.06 -7.51
CA GLY A 142 -8.31 -9.12 -8.29
C GLY A 142 -8.87 -10.27 -7.45
N VAL A 143 -8.88 -10.14 -6.12
CA VAL A 143 -9.48 -11.14 -5.21
C VAL A 143 -10.51 -10.46 -4.32
N GLY A 144 -10.05 -9.60 -3.40
CA GLY A 144 -10.91 -8.81 -2.52
C GLY A 144 -11.08 -7.37 -2.99
N LEU A 145 -10.01 -6.80 -3.56
CA LEU A 145 -10.04 -5.53 -4.26
C LEU A 145 -10.21 -5.77 -5.76
N GLU A 146 -10.77 -4.80 -6.46
CA GLU A 146 -10.86 -4.86 -7.91
C GLU A 146 -9.47 -4.95 -8.57
N ALA A 147 -9.41 -5.65 -9.70
CA ALA A 147 -8.16 -5.80 -10.44
C ALA A 147 -7.77 -4.45 -11.08
N VAL A 148 -6.51 -4.07 -10.92
CA VAL A 148 -5.91 -2.94 -11.64
C VAL A 148 -5.16 -3.48 -12.85
N THR A 149 -5.56 -3.03 -14.03
CA THR A 149 -5.05 -3.44 -15.34
C THR A 149 -4.65 -2.21 -16.15
N GLY A 150 -3.93 -2.40 -17.25
CA GLY A 150 -3.52 -1.29 -18.13
C GLY A 150 -4.70 -0.47 -18.65
N ASP A 151 -5.88 -1.08 -18.78
CA ASP A 151 -7.07 -0.45 -19.35
C ASP A 151 -7.84 0.42 -18.33
N ASN A 152 -7.74 0.10 -17.03
CA ASN A 152 -8.56 0.75 -15.99
C ASN A 152 -7.75 1.53 -14.94
N ALA A 153 -6.41 1.46 -14.95
CA ALA A 153 -5.56 2.02 -13.89
C ALA A 153 -5.83 3.51 -13.60
N GLY A 154 -6.20 4.31 -14.59
CA GLY A 154 -6.51 5.73 -14.40
C GLY A 154 -7.92 6.05 -13.90
N GLN A 155 -8.80 5.05 -13.79
CA GLN A 155 -10.24 5.25 -13.54
C GLN A 155 -10.75 4.48 -12.33
N ILE A 156 -10.10 3.36 -11.98
CA ILE A 156 -10.59 2.43 -10.97
C ILE A 156 -10.27 2.83 -9.52
N LEU A 157 -9.41 3.84 -9.32
CA LEU A 157 -8.89 4.23 -8.02
C LEU A 157 -9.98 4.46 -6.96
N GLU A 158 -10.98 5.30 -7.27
CA GLU A 158 -12.03 5.65 -6.30
C GLU A 158 -12.95 4.47 -5.97
N ALA A 159 -13.22 3.58 -6.93
CA ALA A 159 -13.99 2.37 -6.68
C ALA A 159 -13.27 1.43 -5.70
N ILE A 160 -11.95 1.27 -5.86
CA ILE A 160 -11.14 0.45 -4.95
C ILE A 160 -11.01 1.11 -3.58
N LYS A 161 -10.90 2.44 -3.49
CA LYS A 161 -10.91 3.14 -2.19
C LYS A 161 -12.18 2.85 -1.40
N GLU A 162 -13.33 2.77 -2.07
CA GLU A 162 -14.57 2.40 -1.39
C GLU A 162 -14.57 0.96 -0.88
N GLN A 163 -13.96 0.02 -1.61
CA GLN A 163 -13.73 -1.34 -1.11
C GLN A 163 -12.83 -1.35 0.12
N VAL A 164 -11.76 -0.54 0.12
CA VAL A 164 -10.88 -0.34 1.27
C VAL A 164 -11.65 0.23 2.47
N ASN A 165 -12.54 1.20 2.26
CA ASN A 165 -13.41 1.73 3.32
C ASN A 165 -14.28 0.63 3.95
N GLY A 166 -14.86 -0.23 3.11
CA GLY A 166 -15.63 -1.39 3.58
C GLY A 166 -14.80 -2.34 4.44
N VAL A 167 -13.52 -2.55 4.13
CA VAL A 167 -12.60 -3.33 4.97
C VAL A 167 -12.25 -2.59 6.26
N ALA A 168 -12.02 -1.29 6.20
CA ALA A 168 -11.65 -0.46 7.35
C ALA A 168 -12.71 -0.45 8.46
N VAL A 169 -13.99 -0.53 8.09
CA VAL A 169 -15.10 -0.66 9.06
C VAL A 169 -14.96 -1.91 9.94
N LYS A 170 -14.39 -3.00 9.40
CA LYS A 170 -14.17 -4.25 10.15
C LYS A 170 -12.91 -4.19 11.02
N TYR A 171 -11.94 -3.36 10.64
CA TYR A 171 -10.64 -3.25 11.29
C TYR A 171 -10.36 -1.81 11.72
N PRO A 172 -11.19 -1.24 12.61
CA PRO A 172 -10.91 0.07 13.17
C PRO A 172 -9.58 0.03 13.94
N VAL A 173 -9.05 1.21 14.25
CA VAL A 173 -7.91 1.34 15.17
C VAL A 173 -8.21 0.50 16.41
N SER A 174 -7.31 -0.40 16.79
CA SER A 174 -7.41 -1.04 18.11
C SER A 174 -7.16 0.07 19.15
N ASN A 175 -8.20 0.49 19.88
CA ASN A 175 -8.24 1.64 20.80
C ASN A 175 -8.03 3.02 20.13
N PRO A 176 -9.07 3.62 19.52
CA PRO A 176 -9.01 4.93 18.84
C PRO A 176 -8.90 6.15 19.79
N GLY A 177 -8.34 6.01 21.00
CA GLY A 177 -8.48 7.04 22.05
C GLY A 177 -9.94 7.19 22.53
N GLU A 178 -10.18 8.10 23.46
CA GLU A 178 -11.52 8.41 23.95
C GLU A 178 -12.09 9.66 23.26
N THR A 179 -13.43 9.69 23.12
CA THR A 179 -14.13 10.91 22.72
C THR A 179 -14.70 11.60 23.95
N PHE A 180 -14.27 12.83 24.18
CA PHE A 180 -14.72 13.68 25.28
C PHE A 180 -15.67 14.76 24.77
N SER A 181 -16.88 14.81 25.31
CA SER A 181 -17.82 15.90 25.05
C SER A 181 -17.61 17.00 26.10
N LEU A 182 -17.15 18.17 25.66
CA LEU A 182 -16.95 19.32 26.53
C LEU A 182 -18.31 19.88 26.98
N THR A 183 -18.58 19.84 28.28
CA THR A 183 -19.73 20.49 28.92
C THR A 183 -19.35 21.87 29.47
N ALA A 184 -20.35 22.76 29.63
CA ALA A 184 -20.14 24.04 30.30
C ALA A 184 -19.63 23.85 31.74
N GLY A 185 -18.61 24.61 32.13
CA GLY A 185 -17.96 24.55 33.46
C GLY A 185 -16.51 24.07 33.42
N THR A 186 -15.85 24.05 34.58
CA THR A 186 -14.46 23.60 34.72
C THR A 186 -14.42 22.10 34.96
N THR A 187 -14.29 21.31 33.90
CA THR A 187 -14.08 19.85 33.99
C THR A 187 -12.66 19.53 33.55
N ALA A 188 -11.92 18.79 34.38
CA ALA A 188 -10.63 18.24 33.99
C ALA A 188 -10.87 16.94 33.21
N TYR A 189 -10.44 16.90 31.96
CA TYR A 189 -10.43 15.69 31.16
C TYR A 189 -9.01 15.10 31.17
N THR A 190 -8.90 13.81 31.46
CA THR A 190 -7.64 13.09 31.32
C THR A 190 -7.71 12.32 30.02
N GLY A 191 -6.91 12.74 29.05
CA GLY A 191 -6.75 12.02 27.80
C GLY A 191 -6.05 10.67 28.00
N THR A 192 -6.11 9.83 26.98
CA THR A 192 -5.39 8.58 26.89
C THR A 192 -4.01 8.79 26.24
N GLU A 193 -3.17 7.75 26.17
CA GLU A 193 -1.93 7.77 25.39
C GLU A 193 -2.16 7.67 23.87
N ARG A 194 -3.40 7.89 23.41
CA ARG A 194 -3.86 7.65 22.03
C ARG A 194 -4.57 8.89 21.48
N ASP A 195 -5.08 8.79 20.25
CA ASP A 195 -5.69 9.91 19.53
C ASP A 195 -7.08 10.24 20.09
N ASP A 196 -7.14 11.02 21.18
CA ASP A 196 -8.41 11.46 21.76
C ASP A 196 -9.11 12.53 20.90
N THR A 197 -10.44 12.50 20.88
CA THR A 197 -11.28 13.51 20.21
C THR A 197 -12.02 14.35 21.23
N PHE A 198 -11.85 15.67 21.20
CA PHE A 198 -12.57 16.61 22.06
C PHE A 198 -13.62 17.38 21.26
N ASN A 199 -14.89 17.12 21.57
CA ASN A 199 -16.03 17.75 20.89
C ASN A 199 -16.65 18.83 21.79
N ALA A 200 -16.76 20.06 21.30
CA ALA A 200 -17.46 21.14 21.98
C ALA A 200 -18.71 21.55 21.20
N VAL A 201 -19.81 21.78 21.90
CA VAL A 201 -21.00 22.44 21.33
C VAL A 201 -20.88 23.93 21.60
N VAL A 202 -20.69 24.74 20.54
CA VAL A 202 -20.76 26.19 20.64
C VAL A 202 -22.22 26.61 20.47
N SER A 203 -22.91 26.90 21.58
CA SER A 203 -24.15 27.66 21.54
C SER A 203 -23.80 29.14 21.43
N ALA A 204 -24.14 29.78 20.30
CA ALA A 204 -24.12 31.23 20.20
C ALA A 204 -25.20 31.80 21.13
N ASP A 205 -24.80 32.23 22.32
CA ASP A 205 -25.71 32.98 23.19
C ASP A 205 -25.89 34.37 22.57
N SER A 206 -27.07 34.63 22.02
CA SER A 206 -27.48 35.98 21.60
C SER A 206 -27.86 36.82 22.83
N GLY A 207 -27.01 36.80 23.86
CA GLY A 207 -27.17 37.56 25.08
C GLY A 207 -26.81 39.02 24.81
N SER A 208 -27.84 39.88 24.76
CA SER A 208 -27.70 41.32 24.70
C SER A 208 -26.82 41.82 25.86
N SER A 209 -25.66 42.38 25.53
CA SER A 209 -24.90 43.20 26.47
C SER A 209 -25.67 44.51 26.70
N THR A 210 -26.32 44.67 27.85
CA THR A 210 -26.71 45.99 28.33
C THR A 210 -25.52 46.65 29.02
N LEU A 211 -25.23 47.88 28.58
CA LEU A 211 -24.11 48.77 28.92
C LEU A 211 -23.88 48.94 30.43
#